data_AF-B4LIT2-F1
#
_entry.id   AF-B4LIT2-F1
#
_cell.length_a   1.000
_cell.length_b   1.000
_cell.length_c   1.000
_cell.angle_alpha   90.00
_cell.angle_beta   90.00
_cell.angle_gamma   90.00
#
_symmetry.space_group_name_H-M   'P 1'
#
loop_
_entity.id
_entity.type
_entity.pdbx_description
1 polymer ?
#
loop_
_entity_poly.entity_id
_entity_poly.type
_entity_poly.pdbx_seq_one_letter_code
_entity_poly.pdbx_strand_id
1 'polypeptide(L)'
;MGKKGKGKGNKLAKMSEEERARYLQMRADMEEETRRRKMQLIALYMKNKLKREDAFCRLNMAKINQEWRSILRQVKIQDLRREIVDVAQFFKEALKRKNQVIQRLIGDINTTEDMYANLQQSHMENIDRIIGIHSSRIQFFWRIYEDDKQAVLREWKQDACIFKELQAEKQQQLECVFYQLEDSSDRAVKDNHESFLDRVEDLKSDMQLELENITGRGEGKLEALWQEYQSVLAGYGKHIEGFYSEYVDLKQHDEESAQQISQQHYEIEHLIEELSNLRLLAEEQQIKQQAQLKQRQSIKQALTERLRELRTCVDKELETEHKLFKQMTVESYEAIETLKRHLTKVETLSQLSRICAKMETQREKLFLLPQLSREIIEIRELKTPEEDAVSDPLKEEVAALPQMETFWRRVNNVSVDVACLKQQKRNLEADNARLKAELQEYLINLNISNGSNSHIHDYLSKRPKSMSVDRVTQLRLQPKQVKSAMATAGGRRPLPRPAGSYVPSCEAGISNTIRSRNLVRGRPQLAKIDVTKHF
;
A
#
# COMPACT_ATOMS: atom_id res chain seq x y z
N MET A 1 -37.20 -54.67 -107.19
CA MET A 1 -36.15 -54.79 -108.23
C MET A 1 -35.11 -55.78 -107.71
N GLY A 2 -35.18 -57.09 -107.95
CA GLY A 2 -35.29 -57.73 -109.26
C GLY A 2 -33.90 -58.20 -109.70
N LYS A 3 -33.49 -59.42 -109.32
CA LYS A 3 -32.66 -60.32 -110.15
C LYS A 3 -32.59 -61.73 -109.53
N LYS A 4 -33.44 -62.62 -110.04
CA LYS A 4 -33.21 -64.07 -110.05
C LYS A 4 -31.88 -64.32 -110.77
N GLY A 5 -30.99 -65.11 -110.17
CA GLY A 5 -29.67 -65.40 -110.72
C GLY A 5 -29.26 -66.85 -110.47
N LYS A 6 -29.71 -67.72 -111.39
CA LYS A 6 -29.09 -68.97 -111.89
C LYS A 6 -28.27 -69.84 -110.93
N GLY A 7 -28.75 -71.08 -110.76
CA GLY A 7 -27.91 -72.20 -110.36
C GLY A 7 -26.67 -72.35 -111.26
N LYS A 8 -25.55 -72.66 -110.61
CA LYS A 8 -24.39 -73.31 -111.23
C LYS A 8 -24.26 -74.69 -110.58
N GLY A 9 -24.98 -75.64 -111.14
CA GLY A 9 -24.61 -77.04 -111.04
C GLY A 9 -23.27 -77.27 -111.74
N ASN A 10 -22.53 -78.26 -111.24
CA ASN A 10 -21.44 -78.96 -111.94
C ASN A 10 -20.32 -78.10 -112.55
N LYS A 11 -19.48 -77.55 -111.67
CA LYS A 11 -18.04 -77.35 -111.94
C LYS A 11 -17.14 -77.98 -110.87
N LEU A 12 -17.67 -79.02 -110.20
CA LEU A 12 -17.02 -79.74 -109.11
C LEU A 12 -16.90 -81.25 -109.40
N ALA A 13 -17.39 -81.73 -110.56
CA ALA A 13 -17.39 -83.16 -110.95
C ALA A 13 -16.35 -83.50 -112.05
N LYS A 14 -15.46 -82.58 -112.40
CA LYS A 14 -14.39 -82.74 -113.42
C LYS A 14 -13.08 -82.04 -113.03
N MET A 15 -12.76 -81.99 -111.75
CA MET A 15 -11.49 -81.47 -111.24
C MET A 15 -10.93 -82.45 -110.20
N SER A 16 -9.61 -82.62 -110.17
CA SER A 16 -8.90 -83.46 -109.19
C SER A 16 -9.31 -83.04 -107.76
N GLU A 17 -9.32 -83.98 -106.82
CA GLU A 17 -9.71 -83.71 -105.41
C GLU A 17 -8.95 -82.51 -104.81
N GLU A 18 -7.71 -82.25 -105.28
CA GLU A 18 -6.88 -81.11 -104.88
C GLU A 18 -7.40 -79.74 -105.37
N GLU A 19 -7.95 -79.66 -106.58
CA GLU A 19 -8.45 -78.39 -107.15
C GLU A 19 -9.84 -78.04 -106.59
N ARG A 20 -10.63 -79.07 -106.26
CA ARG A 20 -11.91 -78.96 -105.56
C ARG A 20 -11.71 -78.42 -104.13
N ALA A 21 -10.70 -78.93 -103.44
CA ALA A 21 -10.29 -78.45 -102.12
C ALA A 21 -9.81 -76.99 -102.17
N ARG A 22 -8.95 -76.62 -103.13
CA ARG A 22 -8.47 -75.24 -103.27
C ARG A 22 -9.57 -74.22 -103.58
N TYR A 23 -10.57 -74.56 -104.41
CA TYR A 23 -11.68 -73.64 -104.68
C TYR A 23 -12.61 -73.48 -103.48
N LEU A 24 -12.90 -74.58 -102.75
CA LEU A 24 -13.67 -74.52 -101.51
C LEU A 24 -12.91 -73.75 -100.41
N GLN A 25 -11.59 -73.90 -100.37
CA GLN A 25 -10.71 -73.18 -99.46
C GLN A 25 -10.65 -71.69 -99.82
N MET A 26 -10.44 -71.32 -101.08
CA MET A 26 -10.47 -69.91 -101.52
C MET A 26 -11.84 -69.25 -101.28
N ARG A 27 -12.94 -70.01 -101.43
CA ARG A 27 -14.28 -69.52 -101.09
C ARG A 27 -14.47 -69.38 -99.58
N ALA A 28 -14.00 -70.34 -98.78
CA ALA A 28 -14.01 -70.26 -97.33
C ALA A 28 -13.15 -69.09 -96.82
N ASP A 29 -11.98 -68.85 -97.42
CA ASP A 29 -11.08 -67.75 -97.11
C ASP A 29 -11.71 -66.39 -97.47
N MET A 30 -12.38 -66.29 -98.62
CA MET A 30 -13.14 -65.08 -99.01
C MET A 30 -14.37 -64.84 -98.11
N GLU A 31 -15.08 -65.89 -97.71
CA GLU A 31 -16.19 -65.81 -96.75
C GLU A 31 -15.69 -65.48 -95.33
N GLU A 32 -14.53 -66.00 -94.91
CA GLU A 32 -13.86 -65.62 -93.67
C GLU A 32 -13.32 -64.19 -93.70
N GLU A 33 -12.73 -63.74 -94.80
CA GLU A 33 -12.28 -62.36 -94.96
C GLU A 33 -13.45 -61.39 -94.94
N THR A 34 -14.57 -61.70 -95.61
CA THR A 34 -15.77 -60.87 -95.54
C THR A 34 -16.39 -60.88 -94.15
N ARG A 35 -16.35 -62.01 -93.43
CA ARG A 35 -16.75 -62.09 -92.00
C ARG A 35 -15.82 -61.27 -91.11
N ARG A 36 -14.50 -61.33 -91.32
CA ARG A 36 -13.48 -60.53 -90.60
C ARG A 36 -13.67 -59.04 -90.89
N ARG A 37 -13.89 -58.62 -92.14
CA ARG A 37 -14.17 -57.22 -92.52
C ARG A 37 -15.45 -56.72 -91.87
N LYS A 38 -16.53 -57.53 -91.86
CA LYS A 38 -17.77 -57.20 -91.14
C LYS A 38 -17.53 -57.05 -89.64
N MET A 39 -16.78 -57.98 -89.03
CA MET A 39 -16.46 -57.95 -87.61
C MET A 39 -15.56 -56.76 -87.23
N GLN A 40 -14.58 -56.42 -88.07
CA GLN A 40 -13.74 -55.24 -87.94
C GLN A 40 -14.54 -53.94 -88.07
N LEU A 41 -15.50 -53.88 -89.01
CA LEU A 41 -16.39 -52.73 -89.17
C LEU A 41 -17.28 -52.53 -87.93
N ILE A 42 -17.83 -53.62 -87.38
CA ILE A 42 -18.61 -53.60 -86.13
C ILE A 42 -17.73 -53.17 -84.95
N ALA A 43 -16.52 -53.71 -84.82
CA ALA A 43 -15.58 -53.34 -83.76
C ALA A 43 -15.15 -51.87 -83.84
N LEU A 44 -14.89 -51.36 -85.05
CA LEU A 44 -14.55 -49.96 -85.28
C LEU A 44 -15.74 -49.04 -84.97
N TYR A 45 -16.96 -49.42 -85.37
CA TYR A 45 -18.17 -48.71 -85.00
C TYR A 45 -18.35 -48.67 -83.47
N MET A 46 -18.18 -49.79 -82.79
CA MET A 46 -18.28 -49.88 -81.33
C MET A 46 -17.21 -49.02 -80.64
N LYS A 47 -15.96 -49.07 -81.11
CA LYS A 47 -14.86 -48.24 -80.60
C LYS A 47 -15.15 -46.74 -80.79
N ASN A 48 -15.67 -46.34 -81.95
CA ASN A 48 -16.04 -44.96 -82.22
C ASN A 48 -17.26 -44.52 -81.39
N LYS A 49 -18.24 -45.41 -81.17
CA LYS A 49 -19.37 -45.15 -80.29
C LYS A 49 -18.90 -44.96 -78.85
N LEU A 50 -18.05 -45.84 -78.33
CA LEU A 50 -17.44 -45.74 -77.00
C LEU A 50 -16.63 -44.45 -76.84
N LYS A 51 -15.83 -44.06 -77.84
CA LYS A 51 -15.08 -42.79 -77.80
C LYS A 51 -16.01 -41.56 -77.74
N ARG A 52 -17.12 -41.58 -78.48
CA ARG A 52 -18.12 -40.50 -78.42
C ARG A 52 -18.81 -40.48 -77.06
N GLU A 53 -19.22 -41.63 -76.54
CA GLU A 53 -19.81 -41.73 -75.21
C GLU A 53 -18.85 -41.26 -74.11
N ASP A 54 -17.56 -41.65 -74.16
CA ASP A 54 -16.54 -41.16 -73.23
C ASP A 54 -16.34 -39.64 -73.35
N ALA A 55 -16.28 -39.09 -74.57
CA ALA A 55 -16.21 -37.64 -74.77
C ALA A 55 -17.45 -36.91 -74.21
N PHE A 56 -18.65 -37.46 -74.41
CA PHE A 56 -19.88 -36.92 -73.83
C PHE A 56 -19.90 -37.04 -72.30
N CYS A 57 -19.42 -38.16 -71.74
CA CYS A 57 -19.29 -38.34 -70.30
C CYS A 57 -18.33 -37.31 -69.69
N ARG A 58 -17.18 -37.06 -70.31
CA ARG A 58 -16.22 -36.03 -69.86
C ARG A 58 -16.82 -34.63 -69.95
N LEU A 59 -17.50 -34.31 -71.05
CA LEU A 59 -18.16 -33.02 -71.22
C LEU A 59 -19.27 -32.82 -70.18
N ASN A 60 -20.10 -33.84 -69.96
CA ASN A 60 -21.17 -33.81 -68.96
C ASN A 60 -20.60 -33.68 -67.54
N MET A 61 -19.52 -34.40 -67.23
CA MET A 61 -18.81 -34.27 -65.95
C MET A 61 -18.24 -32.85 -65.75
N ALA A 62 -17.65 -32.26 -66.79
CA ALA A 62 -17.16 -30.88 -66.73
C ALA A 62 -18.28 -29.87 -66.52
N LYS A 63 -19.44 -30.04 -67.19
CA LYS A 63 -20.63 -29.21 -66.97
C LYS A 63 -21.16 -29.35 -65.55
N ILE A 64 -21.35 -30.58 -65.06
CA ILE A 64 -21.81 -30.84 -63.69
C ILE A 64 -20.85 -30.23 -62.67
N ASN A 65 -19.54 -30.38 -62.86
CA ASN A 65 -18.54 -29.77 -61.97
C ASN A 65 -18.58 -28.24 -62.01
N GLN A 66 -18.84 -27.64 -63.18
CA GLN A 66 -18.98 -26.19 -63.30
C GLN A 66 -20.23 -25.69 -62.56
N GLU A 67 -21.36 -26.38 -62.68
CA GLU A 67 -22.58 -26.07 -61.92
C GLU A 67 -22.34 -26.23 -60.42
N TRP A 68 -21.71 -27.32 -59.98
CA TRP A 68 -21.36 -27.51 -58.57
C TRP A 68 -20.44 -26.42 -58.03
N ARG A 69 -19.42 -26.00 -58.79
CA ARG A 69 -18.57 -24.87 -58.41
C ARG A 69 -19.37 -23.57 -58.31
N SER A 70 -20.33 -23.35 -59.20
CA SER A 70 -21.23 -22.19 -59.15
C SER A 70 -22.04 -22.19 -57.85
N ILE A 71 -22.70 -23.30 -57.54
CA ILE A 71 -23.51 -23.48 -56.34
C ILE A 71 -22.64 -23.33 -55.08
N LEU A 72 -21.49 -23.99 -55.00
CA LEU A 72 -20.59 -23.91 -53.84
C LEU A 72 -20.05 -22.50 -53.61
N ARG A 73 -19.71 -21.77 -54.68
CA ARG A 73 -19.31 -20.36 -54.55
C ARG A 73 -20.47 -19.50 -54.05
N GLN A 74 -21.68 -19.72 -54.53
CA GLN A 74 -22.85 -18.98 -54.08
C GLN A 74 -23.14 -19.23 -52.59
N VAL A 75 -23.11 -20.49 -52.16
CA VAL A 75 -23.24 -20.86 -50.73
C VAL A 75 -22.13 -20.21 -49.91
N LYS A 76 -20.87 -20.32 -50.34
CA LYS A 76 -19.75 -19.74 -49.59
C LYS A 76 -19.84 -18.21 -49.50
N ILE A 77 -20.29 -17.53 -50.55
CA ILE A 77 -20.53 -16.08 -50.51
C ILE A 77 -21.64 -15.73 -49.52
N GLN A 78 -22.72 -16.52 -49.45
CA GLN A 78 -23.77 -16.30 -48.46
C GLN A 78 -23.27 -16.52 -47.03
N ASP A 79 -22.48 -17.56 -46.79
CA ASP A 79 -21.88 -17.82 -45.47
C ASP A 79 -20.93 -16.70 -45.06
N LEU A 80 -20.02 -16.27 -45.95
CA LEU A 80 -19.13 -15.14 -45.68
C LEU A 80 -19.89 -13.84 -45.40
N ARG A 81 -21.00 -13.59 -46.08
CA ARG A 81 -21.86 -12.42 -45.80
C ARG A 81 -22.49 -12.50 -44.42
N ARG A 82 -22.95 -13.68 -44.00
CA ARG A 82 -23.48 -13.89 -42.63
C ARG A 82 -22.39 -13.67 -41.59
N GLU A 83 -21.23 -14.28 -41.78
CA GLU A 83 -20.07 -14.10 -40.89
C GLU A 83 -19.68 -12.61 -40.75
N ILE A 84 -19.66 -11.84 -41.84
CA ILE A 84 -19.39 -10.40 -41.78
C ILE A 84 -20.44 -9.65 -40.95
N VAL A 85 -21.73 -9.99 -41.09
CA VAL A 85 -22.81 -9.37 -40.33
C VAL A 85 -22.70 -9.73 -38.84
N ASP A 86 -22.43 -10.99 -38.52
CA ASP A 86 -22.28 -11.47 -37.15
C ASP A 86 -21.09 -10.76 -36.46
N VAL A 87 -19.96 -10.64 -37.16
CA VAL A 87 -18.78 -9.92 -36.68
C VAL A 87 -19.07 -8.42 -36.51
N ALA A 88 -19.77 -7.79 -37.45
CA ALA A 88 -20.17 -6.39 -37.33
C ALA A 88 -21.09 -6.15 -36.13
N GLN A 89 -22.04 -7.05 -35.89
CA GLN A 89 -22.93 -7.00 -34.72
C GLN A 89 -22.14 -7.16 -33.42
N PHE A 90 -21.23 -8.14 -33.37
CA PHE A 90 -20.35 -8.36 -32.22
C PHE A 90 -19.56 -7.10 -31.87
N PHE A 91 -18.95 -6.45 -32.87
CA PHE A 91 -18.21 -5.20 -32.65
C PHE A 91 -19.13 -4.06 -32.20
N LYS A 92 -20.33 -3.93 -32.76
CA LYS A 92 -21.30 -2.91 -32.35
C LYS A 92 -21.72 -3.08 -30.89
N GLU A 93 -21.96 -4.31 -30.45
CA GLU A 93 -22.30 -4.62 -29.05
C GLU A 93 -21.13 -4.40 -28.11
N ALA A 94 -19.90 -4.77 -28.52
CA ALA A 94 -18.69 -4.52 -27.76
C ALA A 94 -18.42 -3.01 -27.60
N LEU A 95 -18.61 -2.23 -28.66
CA LEU A 95 -18.53 -0.76 -28.62
C LEU A 95 -19.60 -0.17 -27.71
N LYS A 96 -20.86 -0.66 -27.79
CA LYS A 96 -21.94 -0.20 -26.90
C LYS A 96 -21.60 -0.46 -25.42
N ARG A 97 -21.07 -1.64 -25.10
CA ARG A 97 -20.61 -1.98 -23.74
C ARG A 97 -19.47 -1.07 -23.28
N LYS A 98 -18.46 -0.85 -24.13
CA LYS A 98 -17.35 0.07 -23.82
C LYS A 98 -17.84 1.51 -23.61
N ASN A 99 -18.74 2.00 -24.48
CA ASN A 99 -19.32 3.33 -24.33
C ASN A 99 -20.13 3.47 -23.04
N GLN A 100 -20.88 2.45 -22.63
CA GLN A 100 -21.59 2.46 -21.35
C GLN A 100 -20.63 2.54 -20.16
N VAL A 101 -19.50 1.82 -20.21
CA VAL A 101 -18.46 1.92 -19.17
C VAL A 101 -17.87 3.32 -19.15
N ILE A 102 -17.53 3.90 -20.32
CA ILE A 102 -17.01 5.26 -20.41
C ILE A 102 -18.01 6.27 -19.82
N GLN A 103 -19.30 6.15 -20.13
CA GLN A 103 -20.33 7.05 -19.60
C GLN A 103 -20.47 6.94 -18.07
N ARG A 104 -20.39 5.73 -17.51
CA ARG A 104 -20.36 5.56 -16.05
C ARG A 104 -19.13 6.21 -15.44
N LEU A 105 -17.95 5.98 -16.01
CA LEU A 105 -16.70 6.58 -15.52
C LEU A 105 -16.74 8.12 -15.59
N ILE A 106 -17.33 8.70 -16.65
CA ILE A 106 -17.53 10.15 -16.73
C ILE A 106 -18.47 10.63 -15.63
N GLY A 107 -19.57 9.90 -15.40
CA GLY A 107 -20.48 10.19 -14.28
C GLY A 107 -19.78 10.15 -12.93
N ASP A 108 -19.00 9.10 -12.67
CA ASP A 108 -18.23 8.94 -11.44
C ASP A 108 -17.24 10.10 -11.26
N ILE A 109 -16.50 10.47 -12.30
CA ILE A 109 -15.59 11.63 -12.27
C ILE A 109 -16.34 12.90 -11.88
N ASN A 110 -17.45 13.21 -12.55
CA ASN A 110 -18.24 14.41 -12.23
C ASN A 110 -18.73 14.40 -10.77
N THR A 111 -19.21 13.25 -10.28
CA THR A 111 -19.63 13.15 -8.87
C THR A 111 -18.47 13.34 -7.89
N THR A 112 -17.28 12.83 -8.22
CA THR A 112 -16.10 13.04 -7.38
C THR A 112 -15.61 14.47 -7.41
N GLU A 113 -15.71 15.15 -8.56
CA GLU A 113 -15.41 16.58 -8.69
C GLU A 113 -16.39 17.44 -7.87
N ASP A 114 -17.69 17.15 -7.92
CA ASP A 114 -18.71 17.82 -7.11
C ASP A 114 -18.47 17.61 -5.61
N MET A 115 -18.14 16.37 -5.19
CA MET A 115 -17.76 16.06 -3.82
C MET A 115 -16.50 16.83 -3.39
N TYR A 116 -15.49 16.92 -4.25
CA TYR A 116 -14.27 17.66 -3.99
C TYR A 116 -14.54 19.17 -3.85
N ALA A 117 -15.32 19.75 -4.76
CA ALA A 117 -15.71 21.16 -4.71
C ALA A 117 -16.48 21.48 -3.42
N ASN A 118 -17.42 20.63 -3.02
CA ASN A 118 -18.17 20.79 -1.77
C ASN A 118 -17.27 20.67 -0.53
N LEU A 119 -16.35 19.70 -0.50
CA LEU A 119 -15.40 19.55 0.59
C LEU A 119 -14.48 20.77 0.69
N GLN A 120 -13.98 21.26 -0.44
CA GLN A 120 -13.14 22.45 -0.49
C GLN A 120 -13.88 23.69 -0.01
N GLN A 121 -15.14 23.88 -0.42
CA GLN A 121 -15.98 24.97 0.06
C GLN A 121 -16.18 24.89 1.57
N SER A 122 -16.58 23.72 2.09
CA SER A 122 -16.75 23.50 3.53
C SER A 122 -15.47 23.76 4.33
N HIS A 123 -14.32 23.31 3.82
CA HIS A 123 -13.03 23.59 4.43
C HIS A 123 -12.71 25.09 4.44
N MET A 124 -12.97 25.82 3.34
CA MET A 124 -12.79 27.27 3.29
C MET A 124 -13.69 27.99 4.31
N GLU A 125 -14.97 27.62 4.38
CA GLU A 125 -15.91 28.19 5.37
C GLU A 125 -15.49 27.91 6.82
N ASN A 126 -14.88 26.75 7.08
CA ASN A 126 -14.34 26.43 8.40
C ASN A 126 -13.10 27.28 8.72
N ILE A 127 -12.20 27.47 7.75
CA ILE A 127 -11.05 28.38 7.90
C ILE A 127 -11.53 29.81 8.15
N ASP A 128 -12.50 30.30 7.39
CA ASP A 128 -13.05 31.65 7.57
C ASP A 128 -13.68 31.82 8.96
N ARG A 129 -14.38 30.79 9.45
CA ARG A 129 -14.89 30.77 10.83
C ARG A 129 -13.76 30.84 11.86
N ILE A 130 -12.69 30.07 11.69
CA ILE A 130 -11.52 30.09 12.57
C ILE A 130 -10.87 31.49 12.56
N ILE A 131 -10.67 32.07 11.38
CA ILE A 131 -10.13 33.43 11.21
C ILE A 131 -11.04 34.46 11.91
N GLY A 132 -12.36 34.35 11.76
CA GLY A 132 -13.33 35.22 12.42
C GLY A 132 -13.26 35.14 13.95
N ILE A 133 -13.14 33.93 14.52
CA ILE A 133 -12.98 33.72 15.96
C ILE A 133 -11.67 34.34 16.45
N HIS A 134 -10.56 34.10 15.74
CA HIS A 134 -9.27 34.67 16.13
C HIS A 134 -9.26 36.20 16.02
N SER A 135 -9.85 36.76 14.98
CA SER A 135 -9.99 38.21 14.81
C SER A 135 -10.79 38.83 15.96
N SER A 136 -11.90 38.20 16.33
CA SER A 136 -12.74 38.63 17.46
C SER A 136 -11.96 38.57 18.79
N ARG A 137 -11.18 37.50 19.00
CA ARG A 137 -10.34 37.33 20.19
C ARG A 137 -9.21 38.37 20.26
N ILE A 138 -8.58 38.69 19.13
CA ILE A 138 -7.56 39.73 19.04
C ILE A 138 -8.18 41.10 19.35
N GLN A 139 -9.34 41.41 18.77
CA GLN A 139 -10.05 42.66 19.07
C GLN A 139 -10.43 42.77 20.55
N PHE A 140 -10.87 41.67 21.16
CA PHE A 140 -11.17 41.62 22.59
C PHE A 140 -9.94 41.94 23.45
N PHE A 141 -8.79 41.29 23.20
CA PHE A 141 -7.56 41.59 23.94
C PHE A 141 -7.03 42.99 23.66
N TRP A 142 -7.17 43.48 22.44
CA TRP A 142 -6.78 44.84 22.09
C TRP A 142 -7.61 45.88 22.86
N ARG A 143 -8.93 45.67 22.98
CA ARG A 143 -9.79 46.54 23.80
C ARG A 143 -9.39 46.53 25.27
N ILE A 144 -9.19 45.34 25.86
CA ILE A 144 -8.74 45.23 27.26
C ILE A 144 -7.41 45.95 27.45
N TYR A 145 -6.44 45.72 26.56
CA TYR A 145 -5.15 46.38 26.64
C TYR A 145 -5.27 47.90 26.54
N GLU A 146 -6.10 48.41 25.64
CA GLU A 146 -6.30 49.85 25.48
C GLU A 146 -7.00 50.45 26.71
N ASP A 147 -8.00 49.77 27.27
CA ASP A 147 -8.70 50.17 28.48
C ASP A 147 -7.74 50.20 29.69
N ASP A 148 -6.93 49.16 29.87
CA ASP A 148 -5.90 49.06 30.92
C ASP A 148 -4.84 50.15 30.76
N LYS A 149 -4.36 50.37 29.52
CA LYS A 149 -3.41 51.45 29.20
C LYS A 149 -3.99 52.81 29.59
N GLN A 150 -5.25 53.06 29.26
CA GLN A 150 -5.93 54.31 29.60
C GLN A 150 -6.21 54.44 31.10
N ALA A 151 -6.45 53.35 31.82
CA ALA A 151 -6.57 53.36 33.28
C ALA A 151 -5.24 53.78 33.94
N VAL A 152 -4.14 53.11 33.60
CA VAL A 152 -2.81 53.42 34.14
C VAL A 152 -2.37 54.84 33.81
N LEU A 153 -2.63 55.31 32.58
CA LEU A 153 -2.32 56.69 32.21
C LEU A 153 -3.16 57.72 32.98
N ARG A 154 -4.39 57.40 33.35
CA ARG A 154 -5.23 58.26 34.19
C ARG A 154 -4.70 58.31 35.62
N GLU A 155 -4.36 57.17 36.20
CA GLU A 155 -3.76 57.07 37.54
C GLU A 155 -2.45 57.86 37.60
N TRP A 156 -1.54 57.64 36.64
CA TRP A 156 -0.28 58.38 36.58
C TRP A 156 -0.48 59.89 36.47
N LYS A 157 -1.44 60.36 35.64
CA LYS A 157 -1.76 61.78 35.53
C LYS A 157 -2.29 62.35 36.85
N GLN A 158 -3.11 61.59 37.55
CA GLN A 158 -3.65 61.97 38.85
C GLN A 158 -2.53 62.07 39.89
N ASP A 159 -1.67 61.04 39.98
CA ASP A 159 -0.53 61.02 40.90
C ASP A 159 0.46 62.17 40.61
N ALA A 160 0.71 62.45 39.32
CA ALA A 160 1.55 63.58 38.92
C ALA A 160 0.95 64.93 39.30
N CYS A 161 -0.38 65.07 39.29
CA CYS A 161 -1.07 66.28 39.76
C CYS A 161 -0.93 66.43 41.27
N ILE A 162 -1.23 65.36 42.03
CA ILE A 162 -1.11 65.33 43.49
C ILE A 162 0.32 65.63 43.92
N PHE A 163 1.32 65.04 43.26
CA PHE A 163 2.73 65.28 43.59
C PHE A 163 3.15 66.73 43.33
N LYS A 164 2.68 67.34 42.23
CA LYS A 164 2.94 68.76 41.94
C LYS A 164 2.30 69.68 42.97
N GLU A 165 1.05 69.40 43.35
CA GLU A 165 0.35 70.16 44.40
C GLU A 165 1.08 70.05 45.74
N LEU A 166 1.46 68.83 46.13
CA LEU A 166 2.23 68.59 47.35
C LEU A 166 3.60 69.29 47.31
N GLN A 167 4.30 69.22 46.17
CA GLN A 167 5.57 69.91 45.99
C GLN A 167 5.40 71.43 46.15
N ALA A 168 4.35 72.02 45.56
CA ALA A 168 4.06 73.45 45.71
C ALA A 168 3.74 73.83 47.16
N GLU A 169 2.95 73.00 47.87
CA GLU A 169 2.64 73.21 49.29
C GLU A 169 3.91 73.14 50.16
N LYS A 170 4.78 72.14 49.94
CA LYS A 170 6.04 72.01 50.68
C LYS A 170 7.03 73.12 50.37
N GLN A 171 7.09 73.56 49.11
CA GLN A 171 7.88 74.72 48.72
C GLN A 171 7.41 75.98 49.47
N GLN A 172 6.09 76.23 49.51
CA GLN A 172 5.54 77.37 50.24
C GLN A 172 5.81 77.29 51.75
N GLN A 173 5.68 76.10 52.35
CA GLN A 173 6.01 75.88 53.77
C GLN A 173 7.49 76.18 54.05
N LEU A 174 8.40 75.75 53.17
CA LEU A 174 9.83 75.98 53.31
C LEU A 174 10.17 77.48 53.17
N GLU A 175 9.56 78.18 52.21
CA GLU A 175 9.69 79.64 52.04
C GLU A 175 9.23 80.40 53.29
N CYS A 176 8.12 80.01 53.90
CA CYS A 176 7.66 80.60 55.17
C CYS A 176 8.67 80.39 56.30
N VAL A 177 9.25 79.18 56.42
CA VAL A 177 10.28 78.89 57.44
C VAL A 177 11.54 79.70 57.18
N PHE A 178 12.00 79.80 55.93
CA PHE A 178 13.15 80.64 55.56
C PHE A 178 12.92 82.09 55.93
N TYR A 179 11.75 82.65 55.59
CA TYR A 179 11.40 84.02 55.94
C TYR A 179 11.38 84.26 57.45
N GLN A 180 10.80 83.35 58.23
CA GLN A 180 10.81 83.43 59.70
C GLN A 180 12.23 83.35 60.27
N LEU A 181 13.08 82.49 59.71
CA LEU A 181 14.48 82.37 60.13
C LEU A 181 15.25 83.66 59.84
N GLU A 182 15.09 84.22 58.64
CA GLU A 182 15.72 85.47 58.21
C GLU A 182 15.28 86.64 59.10
N ASP A 183 13.97 86.81 59.35
CA ASP A 183 13.45 87.84 60.26
C ASP A 183 13.96 87.64 61.70
N SER A 184 14.05 86.40 62.19
CA SER A 184 14.61 86.12 63.52
C SER A 184 16.10 86.45 63.62
N SER A 185 16.86 86.17 62.56
CA SER A 185 18.29 86.50 62.44
C SER A 185 18.48 88.00 62.38
N ASP A 186 17.70 88.71 61.57
CA ASP A 186 17.73 90.17 61.46
C ASP A 186 17.38 90.86 62.78
N ARG A 187 16.36 90.36 63.49
CA ARG A 187 16.04 90.83 64.84
C ARG A 187 17.19 90.57 65.81
N ALA A 188 17.76 89.37 65.82
CA ALA A 188 18.90 89.05 66.68
C ALA A 188 20.13 89.92 66.36
N VAL A 189 20.39 90.23 65.09
CA VAL A 189 21.45 91.14 64.67
C VAL A 189 21.16 92.57 65.15
N LYS A 190 19.93 93.05 65.03
CA LYS A 190 19.52 94.37 65.54
C LYS A 190 19.63 94.44 67.06
N ASP A 191 19.11 93.47 67.80
CA ASP A 191 19.17 93.41 69.26
C ASP A 191 20.62 93.34 69.76
N ASN A 192 21.46 92.54 69.10
CA ASN A 192 22.90 92.48 69.39
C ASN A 192 23.60 93.81 69.07
N HIS A 193 23.19 94.49 68.01
CA HIS A 193 23.74 95.80 67.63
C HIS A 193 23.32 96.88 68.64
N GLU A 194 22.06 96.92 69.06
CA GLU A 194 21.57 97.83 70.11
C GLU A 194 22.28 97.56 71.44
N SER A 195 22.38 96.29 71.86
CA SER A 195 23.14 95.91 73.06
C SER A 195 24.63 96.28 72.96
N PHE A 196 25.22 96.21 71.77
CA PHE A 196 26.58 96.67 71.52
C PHE A 196 26.68 98.19 71.62
N LEU A 197 25.73 98.94 71.05
CA LEU A 197 25.68 100.40 71.16
C LEU A 197 25.51 100.85 72.60
N ASP A 198 24.64 100.22 73.39
CA ASP A 198 24.47 100.50 74.82
C ASP A 198 25.78 100.26 75.58
N ARG A 199 26.44 99.12 75.34
CA ARG A 199 27.78 98.85 75.91
C ARG A 199 28.81 99.87 75.47
N VAL A 200 28.76 100.36 74.23
CA VAL A 200 29.67 101.39 73.73
C VAL A 200 29.36 102.74 74.38
N GLU A 201 28.10 103.08 74.62
CA GLU A 201 27.73 104.31 75.34
C GLU A 201 28.15 104.27 76.81
N ASP A 202 27.95 103.15 77.49
CA ASP A 202 28.44 102.91 78.85
C ASP A 202 29.97 103.01 78.90
N LEU A 203 30.66 102.32 77.97
CA LEU A 203 32.11 102.34 77.89
C LEU A 203 32.64 103.72 77.47
N LYS A 204 31.89 104.49 76.67
CA LYS A 204 32.24 105.88 76.29
C LYS A 204 32.06 106.83 77.47
N SER A 205 31.04 106.63 78.30
CA SER A 205 30.85 107.39 79.54
C SER A 205 31.99 107.11 80.54
N ASP A 206 32.35 105.84 80.72
CA ASP A 206 33.49 105.42 81.55
C ASP A 206 34.83 105.87 80.96
N MET A 207 35.00 105.75 79.64
CA MET A 207 36.22 106.13 78.94
C MET A 207 36.35 107.64 78.78
N GLN A 208 35.29 108.46 78.83
CA GLN A 208 35.43 109.93 78.91
C GLN A 208 36.05 110.35 80.25
N LEU A 209 35.67 109.69 81.34
CA LEU A 209 36.28 109.86 82.67
C LEU A 209 37.71 109.33 82.73
N GLU A 210 38.00 108.20 82.08
CA GLU A 210 39.37 107.67 81.98
C GLU A 210 40.25 108.42 80.96
N LEU A 211 39.70 108.96 79.86
CA LEU A 211 40.44 109.71 78.83
C LEU A 211 40.99 111.01 79.40
N GLU A 212 40.25 111.72 80.25
CA GLU A 212 40.79 112.88 80.98
C GLU A 212 41.96 112.49 81.90
N ASN A 213 41.96 111.27 82.43
CA ASN A 213 43.03 110.73 83.27
C ASN A 213 44.21 110.12 82.49
N ILE A 214 43.97 109.55 81.31
CA ILE A 214 44.94 108.79 80.51
C ILE A 214 45.56 109.64 79.42
N THR A 215 44.91 110.66 78.84
CA THR A 215 45.54 111.56 77.85
C THR A 215 46.80 112.22 78.42
N GLY A 216 46.77 112.66 79.68
CA GLY A 216 47.96 113.16 80.37
C GLY A 216 49.07 112.11 80.62
N ARG A 217 48.75 110.81 80.56
CA ARG A 217 49.68 109.70 80.87
C ARG A 217 50.13 108.92 79.63
N GLY A 218 49.35 108.96 78.55
CA GLY A 218 49.50 108.17 77.32
C GLY A 218 50.44 108.80 76.30
N GLU A 219 50.48 110.13 76.22
CA GLU A 219 51.39 110.86 75.31
C GLU A 219 52.86 110.44 75.52
N GLY A 220 53.27 110.17 76.77
CA GLY A 220 54.63 109.70 77.06
C GLY A 220 54.92 108.22 76.78
N LYS A 221 53.91 107.35 76.68
CA LYS A 221 54.11 105.90 76.41
C LYS A 221 54.00 105.56 74.92
N LEU A 222 53.20 106.30 74.17
CA LEU A 222 53.01 106.09 72.73
C LEU A 222 54.34 106.30 71.96
N GLU A 223 55.12 107.29 72.37
CA GLU A 223 56.44 107.59 71.79
C GLU A 223 57.44 106.43 71.96
N ALA A 224 57.33 105.65 73.05
CA ALA A 224 58.25 104.56 73.36
C ALA A 224 57.92 103.26 72.61
N LEU A 225 56.63 102.88 72.53
CA LEU A 225 56.19 101.66 71.84
C LEU A 225 56.32 101.75 70.32
N TRP A 226 56.25 102.96 69.76
CA TRP A 226 56.44 103.19 68.33
C TRP A 226 57.85 102.81 67.84
N GLN A 227 58.88 102.97 68.69
CA GLN A 227 60.24 102.56 68.35
C GLN A 227 60.45 101.04 68.40
N GLU A 228 59.75 100.30 69.26
CA GLU A 228 59.84 98.84 69.33
C GLU A 228 59.16 98.14 68.13
N TYR A 229 57.98 98.61 67.72
CA TYR A 229 57.22 98.01 66.60
C TYR A 229 57.98 98.04 65.27
N GLN A 230 58.69 99.13 65.00
CA GLN A 230 59.53 99.27 63.80
C GLN A 230 60.69 98.25 63.75
N SER A 231 61.20 97.81 64.91
CA SER A 231 62.28 96.83 64.96
C SER A 231 61.84 95.39 64.65
N VAL A 232 60.60 95.02 65.03
CA VAL A 232 60.05 93.66 64.87
C VAL A 232 59.61 93.41 63.41
N LEU A 233 59.02 94.42 62.77
CA LEU A 233 58.63 94.34 61.35
C LEU A 233 59.82 94.11 60.42
N ALA A 234 60.96 94.75 60.70
CA ALA A 234 62.19 94.56 59.94
C ALA A 234 62.79 93.14 60.07
N GLY A 235 62.52 92.44 61.17
CA GLY A 235 62.93 91.05 61.39
C GLY A 235 62.07 90.02 60.64
N TYR A 236 60.75 90.22 60.60
CA TYR A 236 59.83 89.33 59.89
C TYR A 236 60.01 89.37 58.35
N GLY A 237 60.32 90.55 57.79
CA GLY A 237 60.55 90.69 56.35
C GLY A 237 61.72 89.84 55.83
N LYS A 238 62.80 89.73 56.61
CA LYS A 238 63.99 88.94 56.24
C LYS A 238 63.80 87.42 56.30
N HIS A 239 62.80 86.92 57.03
CA HIS A 239 62.57 85.49 57.22
C HIS A 239 61.60 84.91 56.17
N ILE A 240 60.67 85.71 55.64
CA ILE A 240 59.61 85.24 54.73
C ILE A 240 60.09 85.17 53.27
N GLU A 241 61.12 85.94 52.91
CA GLU A 241 61.67 86.01 51.54
C GLU A 241 62.24 84.67 51.04
N GLY A 242 62.81 83.84 51.92
CA GLY A 242 63.37 82.52 51.57
C GLY A 242 62.32 81.44 51.28
N PHE A 243 61.20 81.43 52.01
CA PHE A 243 60.13 80.42 51.84
C PHE A 243 59.23 80.70 50.63
N TYR A 244 59.22 81.94 50.13
CA TYR A 244 58.36 82.31 49.01
C TYR A 244 58.81 81.65 47.70
N SER A 245 60.11 81.49 47.46
CA SER A 245 60.63 80.82 46.26
C SER A 245 60.29 79.33 46.24
N GLU A 246 60.47 78.62 47.37
CA GLU A 246 60.15 77.19 47.47
C GLU A 246 58.65 76.93 47.31
N TYR A 247 57.80 77.82 47.81
CA TYR A 247 56.34 77.74 47.62
C TYR A 247 55.92 77.90 46.15
N VAL A 248 56.55 78.82 45.42
CA VAL A 248 56.25 79.05 43.99
C VAL A 248 56.62 77.83 43.15
N ASP A 249 57.79 77.24 43.39
CA ASP A 249 58.23 76.03 42.67
C ASP A 249 57.32 74.83 42.96
N LEU A 250 56.92 74.64 44.22
CA LEU A 250 56.01 73.56 44.60
C LEU A 250 54.61 73.75 44.00
N LYS A 251 54.11 74.98 43.96
CA LYS A 251 52.82 75.32 43.34
C LYS A 251 52.82 75.01 41.84
N GLN A 252 53.91 75.31 41.13
CA GLN A 252 54.01 75.03 39.70
C GLN A 252 54.01 73.51 39.42
N HIS A 253 54.71 72.73 40.23
CA HIS A 253 54.68 71.26 40.12
C HIS A 253 53.30 70.66 40.43
N ASP A 254 52.57 71.21 41.39
CA ASP A 254 51.18 70.81 41.68
C ASP A 254 50.24 71.15 40.52
N GLU A 255 50.40 72.32 39.88
CA GLU A 255 49.62 72.71 38.69
C GLU A 255 49.90 71.79 37.48
N GLU A 256 51.17 71.46 37.22
CA GLU A 256 51.56 70.51 36.16
C GLU A 256 51.01 69.10 36.43
N SER A 257 51.09 68.64 37.68
CA SER A 257 50.56 67.33 38.09
C SER A 257 49.03 67.31 37.99
N ALA A 258 48.33 68.37 38.37
CA ALA A 258 46.88 68.48 38.25
C ALA A 258 46.42 68.44 36.77
N GLN A 259 47.16 69.09 35.87
CA GLN A 259 46.87 69.03 34.43
C GLN A 259 47.06 67.61 33.86
N GLN A 260 48.13 66.92 34.26
CA GLN A 260 48.35 65.52 33.85
C GLN A 260 47.26 64.58 34.40
N ILE A 261 46.86 64.76 35.66
CA ILE A 261 45.76 63.99 36.27
C ILE A 261 44.46 64.24 35.50
N SER A 262 44.16 65.49 35.12
CA SER A 262 42.95 65.80 34.34
C SER A 262 42.95 65.15 32.95
N GLN A 263 44.09 65.16 32.24
CA GLN A 263 44.22 64.51 30.93
C GLN A 263 44.03 62.98 31.05
N GLN A 264 44.68 62.36 32.03
CA GLN A 264 44.53 60.93 32.29
C GLN A 264 43.09 60.58 32.72
N HIS A 265 42.41 61.43 33.48
CA HIS A 265 41.02 61.23 33.86
C HIS A 265 40.11 61.16 32.62
N TYR A 266 40.30 62.10 31.68
CA TYR A 266 39.55 62.12 30.43
C TYR A 266 39.82 60.89 29.56
N GLU A 267 41.07 60.46 29.44
CA GLU A 267 41.41 59.23 28.70
C GLU A 267 40.78 57.97 29.35
N ILE A 268 40.79 57.90 30.68
CA ILE A 268 40.15 56.80 31.43
C ILE A 268 38.64 56.81 31.20
N GLU A 269 37.97 57.96 31.29
CA GLU A 269 36.53 58.08 31.02
C GLU A 269 36.19 57.64 29.59
N HIS A 270 36.94 58.10 28.60
CA HIS A 270 36.76 57.70 27.20
C HIS A 270 36.92 56.18 27.01
N LEU A 271 37.97 55.58 27.59
CA LEU A 271 38.18 54.13 27.53
C LEU A 271 37.09 53.34 28.26
N ILE A 272 36.54 53.87 29.36
CA ILE A 272 35.40 53.28 30.07
C ILE A 272 34.14 53.30 29.19
N GLU A 273 33.87 54.42 28.52
CA GLU A 273 32.75 54.53 27.58
C GLU A 273 32.91 53.56 26.40
N GLU A 274 34.09 53.49 25.78
CA GLU A 274 34.38 52.51 24.71
C GLU A 274 34.20 51.07 25.19
N LEU A 275 34.70 50.72 26.38
CA LEU A 275 34.51 49.40 26.98
C LEU A 275 33.03 49.09 27.21
N SER A 276 32.26 50.07 27.68
CA SER A 276 30.83 49.90 27.92
C SER A 276 30.07 49.65 26.61
N ASN A 277 30.41 50.39 25.54
CA ASN A 277 29.83 50.23 24.21
C ASN A 277 30.18 48.87 23.60
N LEU A 278 31.44 48.44 23.72
CA LEU A 278 31.88 47.12 23.24
C LEU A 278 31.20 45.98 24.01
N ARG A 279 31.00 46.12 25.33
CA ARG A 279 30.25 45.15 26.13
C ARG A 279 28.79 45.04 25.66
N LEU A 280 28.13 46.17 25.44
CA LEU A 280 26.75 46.20 24.96
C LEU A 280 26.63 45.55 23.57
N LEU A 281 27.54 45.88 22.64
CA LEU A 281 27.60 45.25 21.32
C LEU A 281 27.84 43.73 21.39
N ALA A 282 28.72 43.28 22.29
CA ALA A 282 28.99 41.87 22.49
C ALA A 282 27.75 41.14 23.04
N GLU A 283 27.04 41.73 24.01
CA GLU A 283 25.79 41.19 24.57
C GLU A 283 24.69 41.13 23.51
N GLU A 284 24.47 42.20 22.75
CA GLU A 284 23.52 42.19 21.64
C GLU A 284 23.82 41.09 20.63
N GLN A 285 25.09 40.94 20.26
CA GLN A 285 25.52 39.92 19.30
C GLN A 285 25.32 38.51 19.87
N GLN A 286 25.58 38.30 21.16
CA GLN A 286 25.32 37.04 21.85
C GLN A 286 23.81 36.72 21.85
N ILE A 287 22.95 37.69 22.14
CA ILE A 287 21.49 37.51 22.12
C ILE A 287 21.02 37.16 20.70
N LYS A 288 21.49 37.90 19.68
CA LYS A 288 21.17 37.63 18.26
C LYS A 288 21.60 36.22 17.85
N GLN A 289 22.82 35.80 18.19
CA GLN A 289 23.32 34.45 17.91
C GLN A 289 22.51 33.38 18.65
N GLN A 290 22.18 33.60 19.92
CA GLN A 290 21.38 32.65 20.70
C GLN A 290 19.96 32.51 20.15
N ALA A 291 19.34 33.60 19.70
CA ALA A 291 18.04 33.56 19.03
C ALA A 291 18.10 32.79 17.71
N GLN A 292 19.11 33.05 16.87
CA GLN A 292 19.32 32.30 15.62
C GLN A 292 19.57 30.80 15.87
N LEU A 293 20.36 30.46 16.90
CA LEU A 293 20.59 29.06 17.27
C LEU A 293 19.30 28.38 17.74
N LYS A 294 18.49 29.04 18.56
CA LYS A 294 17.18 28.52 18.98
C LYS A 294 16.25 28.29 17.78
N GLN A 295 16.20 29.23 16.83
CA GLN A 295 15.41 29.09 15.61
C GLN A 295 15.92 27.93 14.73
N ARG A 296 17.23 27.78 14.55
CA ARG A 296 17.80 26.66 13.80
C ARG A 296 17.54 25.32 14.49
N GLN A 297 17.57 25.28 15.82
CA GLN A 297 17.23 24.09 16.60
C GLN A 297 15.76 23.71 16.47
N SER A 298 14.83 24.67 16.51
CA SER A 298 13.40 24.38 16.32
C SER A 298 13.10 23.87 14.91
N ILE A 299 13.71 24.46 13.88
CA ILE A 299 13.58 23.99 12.48
C ILE A 299 14.15 22.57 12.37
N LYS A 300 15.33 22.30 12.95
CA LYS A 300 15.91 20.95 12.95
C LYS A 300 14.97 19.94 13.61
N GLN A 301 14.41 20.27 14.78
CA GLN A 301 13.47 19.41 15.49
C GLN A 301 12.23 19.09 14.65
N ALA A 302 11.60 20.12 14.07
CA ALA A 302 10.44 19.95 13.20
C ALA A 302 10.74 19.08 11.96
N LEU A 303 11.91 19.29 11.32
CA LEU A 303 12.33 18.45 10.19
C LEU A 303 12.61 17.01 10.61
N THR A 304 13.22 16.78 11.78
CA THR A 304 13.46 15.43 12.29
C THR A 304 12.16 14.70 12.65
N GLU A 305 11.17 15.41 13.20
CA GLU A 305 9.85 14.86 13.48
C GLU A 305 9.14 14.48 12.18
N ARG A 306 9.11 15.37 11.19
CA ARG A 306 8.52 15.09 9.87
C ARG A 306 9.19 13.92 9.17
N LEU A 307 10.53 13.79 9.26
CA LEU A 307 11.25 12.64 8.73
C LEU A 307 10.88 11.34 9.47
N ARG A 308 10.69 11.40 10.79
CA ARG A 308 10.25 10.25 11.59
C ARG A 308 8.84 9.81 11.19
N GLU A 309 7.93 10.75 11.02
CA GLU A 309 6.55 10.50 10.56
C GLU A 309 6.54 9.85 9.17
N LEU A 310 7.27 10.43 8.21
CA LEU A 310 7.43 9.86 6.86
C LEU A 310 7.97 8.43 6.91
N ARG A 311 9.01 8.18 7.71
CA ARG A 311 9.56 6.84 7.87
C ARG A 311 8.52 5.86 8.42
N THR A 312 7.77 6.25 9.44
CA THR A 312 6.70 5.40 9.99
C THR A 312 5.55 5.16 9.00
N CYS A 313 5.26 6.11 8.11
CA CYS A 313 4.25 5.93 7.05
C CYS A 313 4.73 4.89 6.03
N VAL A 314 5.97 5.05 5.55
CA VAL A 314 6.61 4.11 4.62
C VAL A 314 6.69 2.71 5.22
N ASP A 315 7.10 2.58 6.49
CA ASP A 315 7.17 1.27 7.15
C ASP A 315 5.78 0.60 7.24
N LYS A 316 4.72 1.37 7.52
CA LYS A 316 3.34 0.85 7.52
C LYS A 316 2.87 0.42 6.15
N GLU A 317 3.14 1.22 5.11
CA GLU A 317 2.81 0.88 3.72
C GLU A 317 3.52 -0.41 3.29
N LEU A 318 4.82 -0.52 3.59
CA LEU A 318 5.60 -1.73 3.32
C LEU A 318 5.04 -2.95 4.07
N GLU A 319 4.62 -2.80 5.32
CA GLU A 319 3.96 -3.89 6.05
C GLU A 319 2.62 -4.29 5.43
N THR A 320 1.81 -3.33 4.95
CA THR A 320 0.54 -3.63 4.28
C THR A 320 0.76 -4.33 2.94
N GLU A 321 1.67 -3.84 2.12
CA GLU A 321 2.03 -4.45 0.84
C GLU A 321 2.60 -5.86 1.03
N HIS A 322 3.44 -6.06 2.04
CA HIS A 322 3.98 -7.38 2.36
C HIS A 322 2.90 -8.37 2.83
N LYS A 323 1.88 -7.90 3.57
CA LYS A 323 0.72 -8.72 3.95
C LYS A 323 -0.12 -9.09 2.72
N LEU A 324 -0.41 -8.11 1.86
CA LEU A 324 -1.17 -8.33 0.63
C LEU A 324 -0.44 -9.29 -0.32
N PHE A 325 0.86 -9.10 -0.51
CA PHE A 325 1.69 -9.99 -1.32
C PHE A 325 1.69 -11.43 -0.79
N LYS A 326 1.78 -11.60 0.53
CA LYS A 326 1.67 -12.93 1.17
C LYS A 326 0.32 -13.57 0.90
N GLN A 327 -0.77 -12.82 1.07
CA GLN A 327 -2.13 -13.32 0.79
C GLN A 327 -2.26 -13.76 -0.67
N MET A 328 -1.87 -12.90 -1.61
CA MET A 328 -1.88 -13.20 -3.04
C MET A 328 -1.03 -14.43 -3.38
N THR A 329 0.12 -14.59 -2.73
CA THR A 329 0.99 -15.77 -2.95
C THR A 329 0.32 -17.05 -2.45
N VAL A 330 -0.35 -17.02 -1.28
CA VAL A 330 -1.07 -18.18 -0.75
C VAL A 330 -2.26 -18.52 -1.64
N GLU A 331 -3.09 -17.55 -1.99
CA GLU A 331 -4.28 -17.76 -2.83
C GLU A 331 -3.91 -18.27 -4.23
N SER A 332 -2.86 -17.71 -4.85
CA SER A 332 -2.35 -18.20 -6.14
C SER A 332 -1.80 -19.62 -6.04
N TYR A 333 -1.10 -19.97 -4.96
CA TYR A 333 -0.62 -21.33 -4.74
C TYR A 333 -1.78 -22.31 -4.53
N GLU A 334 -2.80 -21.94 -3.77
CA GLU A 334 -4.01 -22.74 -3.57
C GLU A 334 -4.79 -22.94 -4.88
N ALA A 335 -4.93 -21.90 -5.70
CA ALA A 335 -5.52 -21.99 -7.04
C ALA A 335 -4.72 -22.93 -7.95
N ILE A 336 -3.38 -22.85 -7.92
CA ILE A 336 -2.52 -23.76 -8.69
C ILE A 336 -2.70 -25.21 -8.21
N GLU A 337 -2.70 -25.45 -6.91
CA GLU A 337 -2.87 -26.80 -6.35
C GLU A 337 -4.26 -27.39 -6.66
N THR A 338 -5.32 -26.58 -6.57
CA THR A 338 -6.67 -27.03 -6.97
C THR A 338 -6.72 -27.38 -8.45
N LEU A 339 -6.16 -26.54 -9.33
CA LEU A 339 -6.08 -26.82 -10.77
C LEU A 339 -5.25 -28.09 -11.07
N LYS A 340 -4.13 -28.33 -10.38
CA LYS A 340 -3.38 -29.58 -10.49
C LYS A 340 -4.19 -30.80 -10.03
N ARG A 341 -4.98 -30.68 -8.96
CA ARG A 341 -5.89 -31.76 -8.52
C ARG A 341 -6.97 -32.02 -9.58
N HIS A 342 -7.50 -30.99 -10.24
CA HIS A 342 -8.44 -31.17 -11.34
C HIS A 342 -7.76 -31.81 -12.57
N LEU A 343 -6.54 -31.39 -12.90
CA LEU A 343 -5.76 -31.97 -13.99
C LEU A 343 -5.56 -33.47 -13.79
N THR A 344 -5.13 -33.90 -12.59
CA THR A 344 -4.95 -35.34 -12.29
C THR A 344 -6.26 -36.12 -12.36
N LYS A 345 -7.39 -35.55 -11.93
CA LYS A 345 -8.73 -36.16 -12.12
C LYS A 345 -9.11 -36.29 -13.60
N VAL A 346 -8.82 -35.29 -14.42
CA VAL A 346 -9.09 -35.33 -15.87
C VAL A 346 -8.16 -36.34 -16.56
N GLU A 347 -6.89 -36.39 -16.19
CA GLU A 347 -5.92 -37.37 -16.71
C GLU A 347 -6.35 -38.79 -16.37
N THR A 348 -6.74 -39.06 -15.13
CA THR A 348 -7.27 -40.37 -14.73
C THR A 348 -8.55 -40.74 -15.47
N LEU A 349 -9.50 -39.81 -15.64
CA LEU A 349 -10.70 -40.03 -16.44
C LEU A 349 -10.39 -40.31 -17.91
N SER A 350 -9.43 -39.59 -18.49
CA SER A 350 -8.94 -39.79 -19.86
C SER A 350 -8.27 -41.15 -20.02
N GLN A 351 -7.43 -41.56 -19.07
CA GLN A 351 -6.82 -42.89 -19.03
C GLN A 351 -7.90 -43.98 -18.92
N LEU A 352 -8.88 -43.81 -18.04
CA LEU A 352 -9.99 -44.75 -17.88
C LEU A 352 -10.82 -44.88 -19.16
N SER A 353 -11.17 -43.74 -19.77
CA SER A 353 -11.86 -43.69 -21.07
C SER A 353 -11.08 -44.41 -22.17
N ARG A 354 -9.75 -44.20 -22.26
CA ARG A 354 -8.88 -44.93 -23.20
C ARG A 354 -8.86 -46.44 -22.96
N ILE A 355 -8.84 -46.89 -21.70
CA ILE A 355 -8.88 -48.32 -21.36
C ILE A 355 -10.25 -48.90 -21.72
N CYS A 356 -11.34 -48.24 -21.32
CA CYS A 356 -12.71 -48.64 -21.65
C CYS A 356 -12.93 -48.70 -23.17
N ALA A 357 -12.40 -47.74 -23.94
CA ALA A 357 -12.50 -47.70 -25.39
C ALA A 357 -11.86 -48.91 -26.10
N LYS A 358 -10.92 -49.62 -25.46
CA LYS A 358 -10.38 -50.87 -26.01
C LYS A 358 -11.39 -52.02 -25.97
N MET A 359 -12.29 -52.01 -25.00
CA MET A 359 -13.30 -53.06 -24.77
C MET A 359 -14.59 -52.82 -25.57
N GLU A 360 -14.73 -51.66 -26.20
CA GLU A 360 -15.90 -51.30 -27.00
C GLU A 360 -15.86 -51.96 -28.39
N THR A 361 -17.01 -52.46 -28.82
CA THR A 361 -17.17 -53.08 -30.15
C THR A 361 -17.10 -52.04 -31.28
N GLN A 362 -16.81 -52.46 -32.52
CA GLN A 362 -16.83 -51.56 -33.68
C GLN A 362 -18.19 -50.88 -33.89
N ARG A 363 -19.28 -51.56 -33.52
CA ARG A 363 -20.64 -51.00 -33.57
C ARG A 363 -20.75 -49.80 -32.64
N GLU A 364 -20.29 -49.91 -31.40
CA GLU A 364 -20.32 -48.81 -30.43
C GLU A 364 -19.33 -47.68 -30.72
N LYS A 365 -18.30 -47.91 -31.53
CA LYS A 365 -17.33 -46.88 -31.97
C LYS A 365 -17.80 -46.09 -33.18
N LEU A 366 -18.53 -46.74 -34.09
CA LEU A 366 -19.02 -46.15 -35.33
C LEU A 366 -20.43 -45.57 -35.20
N PHE A 367 -21.23 -46.08 -34.27
CA PHE A 367 -22.62 -45.67 -34.09
C PHE A 367 -22.73 -44.59 -33.02
N LEU A 368 -22.75 -43.33 -33.44
CA LEU A 368 -23.32 -42.27 -32.64
C LEU A 368 -24.81 -42.60 -32.47
N LEU A 369 -25.20 -42.96 -31.25
CA LEU A 369 -26.58 -43.27 -30.91
C LEU A 369 -27.53 -42.20 -31.47
N PRO A 370 -28.59 -42.56 -32.20
CA PRO A 370 -29.59 -41.61 -32.66
C PRO A 370 -30.08 -40.78 -31.48
N GLN A 371 -30.20 -39.46 -31.66
CA GLN A 371 -30.97 -38.64 -30.75
C GLN A 371 -32.39 -39.23 -30.74
N LEU A 372 -32.84 -39.75 -29.60
CA LEU A 372 -34.28 -39.95 -29.44
C LEU A 372 -34.91 -38.58 -29.70
N SER A 373 -35.88 -38.51 -30.61
CA SER A 373 -36.76 -37.37 -30.67
C SER A 373 -37.31 -37.17 -29.25
N ARG A 374 -37.33 -35.91 -28.79
CA ARG A 374 -37.85 -35.51 -27.47
C ARG A 374 -39.29 -35.96 -27.18
N GLU A 375 -39.94 -36.65 -28.12
CA GLU A 375 -41.32 -37.12 -28.05
C GLU A 375 -41.50 -38.41 -27.23
N ILE A 376 -40.46 -39.22 -27.01
CA ILE A 376 -40.63 -40.55 -26.38
C ILE A 376 -40.47 -40.52 -24.86
N ILE A 377 -40.00 -39.41 -24.29
CA ILE A 377 -39.88 -39.25 -22.84
C ILE A 377 -40.64 -38.00 -22.43
N GLU A 378 -41.94 -38.15 -22.13
CA GLU A 378 -42.70 -37.20 -21.32
C GLU A 378 -42.12 -37.17 -19.89
N ILE A 379 -40.93 -36.60 -19.72
CA ILE A 379 -40.58 -36.03 -18.43
C ILE A 379 -41.36 -34.72 -18.37
N ARG A 380 -42.41 -34.72 -17.55
CA ARG A 380 -43.11 -33.52 -17.08
C ARG A 380 -42.06 -32.48 -16.69
N GLU A 381 -41.83 -31.49 -17.56
CA GLU A 381 -41.12 -30.27 -17.20
C GLU A 381 -41.99 -29.51 -16.20
N LEU A 382 -41.81 -29.81 -14.91
CA LEU A 382 -42.24 -28.90 -13.85
C LEU A 382 -41.34 -27.69 -13.91
N LYS A 383 -41.81 -26.63 -14.58
CA LYS A 383 -41.28 -25.28 -14.41
C LYS A 383 -41.41 -24.91 -12.94
N THR A 384 -40.33 -25.02 -12.17
CA THR A 384 -40.23 -24.34 -10.88
C THR A 384 -39.99 -22.86 -11.16
N PRO A 385 -40.78 -21.94 -10.54
CA PRO A 385 -40.58 -20.51 -10.73
C PRO A 385 -39.20 -20.10 -10.24
N GLU A 386 -38.68 -19.06 -10.88
CA GLU A 386 -37.53 -18.29 -10.41
C GLU A 386 -37.77 -17.85 -8.97
N GLU A 387 -36.87 -18.21 -8.05
CA GLU A 387 -36.54 -17.41 -6.88
C GLU A 387 -35.29 -17.96 -6.16
N ASP A 388 -34.43 -17.01 -5.83
CA ASP A 388 -33.35 -16.97 -4.85
C ASP A 388 -32.02 -17.72 -5.06
N ALA A 389 -30.98 -16.87 -5.02
CA ALA A 389 -29.58 -17.10 -5.23
C ALA A 389 -28.91 -17.81 -4.04
N VAL A 390 -29.17 -19.11 -3.92
CA VAL A 390 -28.28 -20.04 -3.21
C VAL A 390 -28.00 -21.19 -4.17
N SER A 391 -26.75 -21.29 -4.66
CA SER A 391 -26.31 -22.42 -5.49
C SER A 391 -26.34 -23.68 -4.62
N ASP A 392 -27.45 -24.41 -4.73
CA ASP A 392 -27.61 -25.73 -4.18
C ASP A 392 -26.86 -26.70 -5.10
N PRO A 393 -25.80 -27.39 -4.65
CA PRO A 393 -24.98 -28.26 -5.50
C PRO A 393 -25.80 -29.35 -6.21
N LEU A 394 -26.95 -29.73 -5.64
CA LEU A 394 -27.88 -30.65 -6.31
C LEU A 394 -28.50 -30.06 -7.59
N LYS A 395 -28.77 -28.75 -7.64
CA LYS A 395 -29.35 -28.11 -8.83
C LYS A 395 -28.34 -28.05 -9.99
N GLU A 396 -27.06 -27.83 -9.69
CA GLU A 396 -25.97 -27.88 -10.69
C GLU A 396 -25.74 -29.31 -11.21
N GLU A 397 -25.76 -30.32 -10.33
CA GLU A 397 -25.68 -31.72 -10.76
C GLU A 397 -26.88 -32.13 -11.63
N VAL A 398 -28.11 -31.73 -11.25
CA VAL A 398 -29.32 -32.00 -12.03
C VAL A 398 -29.31 -31.28 -13.38
N ALA A 399 -28.78 -30.06 -13.44
CA ALA A 399 -28.62 -29.33 -14.70
C ALA A 399 -27.53 -29.93 -15.61
N ALA A 400 -26.56 -30.67 -15.07
CA ALA A 400 -25.52 -31.36 -15.83
C ALA A 400 -25.97 -32.75 -16.35
N LEU A 401 -27.04 -33.34 -15.80
CA LEU A 401 -27.55 -34.66 -16.22
C LEU A 401 -27.88 -34.74 -17.72
N PRO A 402 -28.54 -33.72 -18.36
CA PRO A 402 -28.78 -33.72 -19.80
C PRO A 402 -27.48 -33.80 -20.63
N GLN A 403 -26.37 -33.23 -20.13
CA GLN A 403 -25.08 -33.25 -20.81
C GLN A 403 -24.42 -34.64 -20.78
N MET A 404 -24.80 -35.50 -19.82
CA MET A 404 -24.30 -36.86 -19.66
C MET A 404 -25.23 -37.92 -20.29
N GLU A 405 -26.33 -37.54 -20.92
CA GLU A 405 -27.33 -38.47 -21.49
C GLU A 405 -26.73 -39.47 -22.47
N THR A 406 -25.82 -39.02 -23.33
CA THR A 406 -25.15 -39.89 -24.32
C THR A 406 -24.27 -40.94 -23.63
N PHE A 407 -23.58 -40.56 -22.55
CA PHE A 407 -22.78 -41.49 -21.76
C PHE A 407 -23.68 -42.54 -21.07
N TRP A 408 -24.75 -42.11 -20.40
CA TRP A 408 -25.66 -43.04 -19.72
C TRP A 408 -26.41 -43.95 -20.70
N ARG A 409 -26.79 -43.46 -21.88
CA ARG A 409 -27.37 -44.29 -22.94
C ARG A 409 -26.42 -45.39 -23.38
N ARG A 410 -25.13 -45.06 -23.52
CA ARG A 410 -24.09 -46.03 -23.85
C ARG A 410 -23.92 -47.09 -22.77
N VAL A 411 -23.88 -46.67 -21.50
CA VAL A 411 -23.81 -47.59 -20.34
C VAL A 411 -25.02 -48.54 -20.31
N ASN A 412 -26.22 -48.02 -20.55
CA ASN A 412 -27.45 -48.81 -20.54
C ASN A 412 -27.49 -49.85 -21.68
N ASN A 413 -27.05 -49.48 -22.89
CA ASN A 413 -26.98 -50.42 -24.00
C ASN A 413 -26.02 -51.59 -23.71
N VAL A 414 -24.82 -51.28 -23.19
CA VAL A 414 -23.87 -52.31 -22.77
C VAL A 414 -24.46 -53.19 -21.68
N SER A 415 -25.22 -52.62 -20.74
CA SER A 415 -25.92 -53.39 -19.70
C SER A 415 -26.94 -54.39 -20.29
N VAL A 416 -27.70 -53.97 -21.31
CA VAL A 416 -28.63 -54.84 -22.05
C VAL A 416 -27.88 -55.94 -22.79
N ASP A 417 -26.82 -55.60 -23.52
CA ASP A 417 -26.00 -56.59 -24.25
C ASP A 417 -25.40 -57.63 -23.29
N VAL A 418 -24.88 -57.19 -22.14
CA VAL A 418 -24.37 -58.08 -21.09
C VAL A 418 -25.48 -58.98 -20.53
N ALA A 419 -26.69 -58.46 -20.34
CA ALA A 419 -27.83 -59.25 -19.90
C ALA A 419 -28.23 -60.32 -20.94
N CYS A 420 -28.28 -59.97 -22.22
CA CYS A 420 -28.54 -60.89 -23.32
C CYS A 420 -27.46 -61.99 -23.40
N LEU A 421 -26.18 -61.62 -23.33
CA LEU A 421 -25.06 -62.58 -23.34
C LEU A 421 -25.12 -63.52 -22.13
N LYS A 422 -25.46 -63.01 -20.95
CA LYS A 422 -25.67 -63.85 -19.75
C LYS A 422 -26.82 -64.84 -19.95
N GLN A 423 -27.92 -64.42 -20.57
CA GLN A 423 -29.05 -65.30 -20.84
C GLN A 423 -28.70 -66.38 -21.87
N GLN A 424 -28.03 -66.01 -22.97
CA GLN A 424 -27.55 -66.97 -23.97
C GLN A 424 -26.57 -67.97 -23.35
N LYS A 425 -25.64 -67.51 -22.51
CA LYS A 425 -24.73 -68.39 -21.77
C LYS A 425 -25.51 -69.40 -20.92
N ARG A 426 -26.52 -68.96 -20.15
CA ARG A 426 -27.35 -69.86 -19.33
C ARG A 426 -28.09 -70.89 -20.18
N ASN A 427 -28.64 -70.47 -21.32
CA ASN A 427 -29.33 -71.37 -22.25
C ASN A 427 -28.34 -72.41 -22.82
N LEU A 428 -27.16 -71.99 -23.26
CA LEU A 428 -26.11 -72.89 -23.76
C LEU A 428 -25.59 -73.84 -22.65
N GLU A 429 -25.47 -73.37 -21.41
CA GLU A 429 -25.12 -74.22 -20.27
C GLU A 429 -26.21 -75.27 -20.00
N ALA A 430 -27.49 -74.89 -20.10
CA ALA A 430 -28.62 -75.80 -19.96
C ALA A 430 -28.69 -76.81 -21.11
N ASP A 431 -28.52 -76.37 -22.36
CA ASP A 431 -28.48 -77.24 -23.54
C ASP A 431 -27.27 -78.18 -23.49
N ASN A 432 -26.10 -77.71 -23.06
CA ASN A 432 -24.92 -78.56 -22.86
C ASN A 432 -25.15 -79.58 -21.75
N ALA A 433 -25.81 -79.18 -20.65
CA ALA A 433 -26.22 -80.12 -19.62
C ALA A 433 -27.20 -81.17 -20.16
N ARG A 434 -28.16 -80.77 -21.00
CA ARG A 434 -29.12 -81.66 -21.67
C ARG A 434 -28.42 -82.62 -22.63
N LEU A 435 -27.56 -82.12 -23.52
CA LEU A 435 -26.78 -82.93 -24.46
C LEU A 435 -25.83 -83.89 -23.74
N LYS A 436 -25.25 -83.49 -22.60
CA LYS A 436 -24.47 -84.39 -21.75
C LYS A 436 -25.32 -85.49 -21.15
N ALA A 437 -26.55 -85.18 -20.72
CA ALA A 437 -27.50 -86.17 -20.24
C ALA A 437 -27.96 -87.12 -21.36
N GLU A 438 -28.29 -86.61 -22.54
CA GLU A 438 -28.64 -87.40 -23.73
C GLU A 438 -27.46 -88.28 -24.18
N LEU A 439 -26.22 -87.79 -24.13
CA LEU A 439 -25.02 -88.58 -24.40
C LEU A 439 -24.83 -89.67 -23.34
N GLN A 440 -25.05 -89.36 -22.06
CA GLN A 440 -25.02 -90.36 -20.98
C GLN A 440 -26.07 -91.45 -21.21
N GLU A 441 -27.29 -91.08 -21.56
CA GLU A 441 -28.38 -92.00 -21.87
C GLU A 441 -28.08 -92.84 -23.12
N TYR A 442 -27.55 -92.22 -24.19
CA TYR A 442 -27.11 -92.93 -25.39
C TYR A 442 -25.98 -93.91 -25.08
N LEU A 443 -24.99 -93.53 -24.26
CA LEU A 443 -23.91 -94.42 -23.82
C LEU A 443 -24.45 -95.57 -22.96
N ILE A 444 -25.40 -95.31 -22.05
CA ILE A 444 -26.09 -96.34 -21.26
C ILE A 444 -26.83 -97.30 -22.21
N ASN A 445 -27.58 -96.77 -23.18
CA ASN A 445 -28.32 -97.58 -24.16
C ASN A 445 -27.40 -98.35 -25.11
N LEU A 446 -26.24 -97.80 -25.50
CA LEU A 446 -25.23 -98.50 -26.29
C LEU A 446 -24.57 -99.64 -25.49
N ASN A 447 -24.42 -99.44 -24.18
CA ASN A 447 -23.94 -100.45 -23.23
C ASN A 447 -25.01 -101.53 -22.95
N ILE A 448 -26.30 -101.19 -23.10
CA ILE A 448 -27.42 -102.16 -23.04
C ILE A 448 -27.58 -102.91 -24.38
N SER A 449 -27.31 -102.28 -25.53
CA SER A 449 -27.38 -102.92 -26.85
C SER A 449 -26.15 -103.77 -27.20
N ASN A 450 -24.99 -103.47 -26.61
CA ASN A 450 -23.81 -104.34 -26.65
C ASN A 450 -23.72 -105.16 -25.36
N GLY A 451 -24.71 -106.00 -25.11
CA GLY A 451 -24.65 -107.12 -24.16
C GLY A 451 -24.29 -106.74 -22.71
N SER A 452 -25.30 -106.75 -21.84
CA SER A 452 -25.22 -107.01 -20.40
C SER A 452 -23.88 -106.72 -19.70
N ASN A 453 -23.83 -105.60 -18.98
CA ASN A 453 -23.02 -105.53 -17.76
C ASN A 453 -23.75 -104.73 -16.68
N SER A 454 -24.54 -105.44 -15.87
CA SER A 454 -25.05 -104.99 -14.57
C SER A 454 -23.93 -104.87 -13.53
N HIS A 455 -22.84 -104.17 -13.89
CA HIS A 455 -21.66 -103.99 -13.04
C HIS A 455 -20.91 -102.68 -13.35
N ILE A 456 -21.63 -101.56 -13.55
CA ILE A 456 -20.99 -100.22 -13.62
C ILE A 456 -21.86 -99.18 -12.90
N HIS A 457 -22.40 -99.51 -11.73
CA HIS A 457 -23.00 -98.50 -10.83
C HIS A 457 -22.12 -98.09 -9.64
N ASP A 458 -20.88 -98.59 -9.55
CA ASP A 458 -19.95 -98.22 -8.46
C ASP A 458 -19.01 -97.04 -8.77
N TYR A 459 -18.96 -96.55 -10.01
CA TYR A 459 -18.07 -95.43 -10.39
C TYR A 459 -18.73 -94.05 -10.40
N LEU A 460 -20.00 -93.94 -9.98
CA LEU A 460 -20.70 -92.68 -9.74
C LEU A 460 -21.08 -92.49 -8.26
N SER A 461 -20.33 -93.13 -7.36
CA SER A 461 -20.32 -92.73 -5.95
C SER A 461 -19.69 -91.34 -5.83
N LYS A 462 -20.39 -90.43 -5.15
CA LYS A 462 -19.99 -89.05 -4.92
C LYS A 462 -18.54 -88.98 -4.43
N ARG A 463 -17.70 -88.20 -5.12
CA ARG A 463 -16.33 -87.88 -4.70
C ARG A 463 -16.34 -87.42 -3.23
N PRO A 464 -15.56 -88.04 -2.33
CA PRO A 464 -15.50 -87.60 -0.95
C PRO A 464 -14.99 -86.16 -0.89
N LYS A 465 -15.61 -85.34 -0.03
CA LYS A 465 -15.38 -83.89 0.12
C LYS A 465 -13.95 -83.51 0.57
N SER A 466 -13.03 -84.45 0.68
CA SER A 466 -11.63 -84.26 1.09
C SER A 466 -10.64 -84.11 -0.07
N MET A 467 -11.08 -84.02 -1.33
CA MET A 467 -10.20 -83.88 -2.51
C MET A 467 -10.65 -82.79 -3.52
N SER A 468 -11.01 -81.59 -3.05
CA SER A 468 -10.99 -80.39 -3.90
C SER A 468 -9.74 -79.57 -3.60
N VAL A 469 -8.86 -79.43 -4.59
CA VAL A 469 -7.75 -78.48 -4.57
C VAL A 469 -8.19 -77.19 -5.27
N ASP A 470 -7.85 -76.06 -4.67
CA ASP A 470 -8.46 -74.73 -4.75
C ASP A 470 -8.43 -74.01 -6.10
N ARG A 471 -9.38 -73.08 -6.28
CA ARG A 471 -9.11 -71.82 -7.00
C ARG A 471 -9.29 -70.64 -6.07
N VAL A 472 -8.18 -69.96 -5.85
CA VAL A 472 -8.03 -68.67 -5.17
C VAL A 472 -9.09 -67.69 -5.67
N THR A 473 -10.08 -67.40 -4.84
CA THR A 473 -10.94 -66.22 -4.96
C THR A 473 -10.47 -65.18 -3.95
N GLN A 474 -10.11 -64.02 -4.49
CA GLN A 474 -9.76 -62.78 -3.81
C GLN A 474 -10.66 -62.54 -2.58
N LEU A 475 -10.04 -62.49 -1.40
CA LEU A 475 -10.70 -62.16 -0.13
C LEU A 475 -11.22 -60.72 -0.17
N ARG A 476 -12.54 -60.57 -0.28
CA ARG A 476 -13.23 -59.32 0.02
C ARG A 476 -13.36 -59.21 1.54
N LEU A 477 -12.42 -58.52 2.18
CA LEU A 477 -12.47 -58.22 3.61
C LEU A 477 -13.61 -57.21 3.87
N GLN A 478 -14.63 -57.67 4.60
CA GLN A 478 -15.57 -56.79 5.31
C GLN A 478 -15.03 -56.53 6.72
N PRO A 479 -14.97 -55.28 7.20
CA PRO A 479 -14.51 -55.01 8.55
C PRO A 479 -15.65 -55.27 9.56
N LYS A 480 -15.44 -56.23 10.48
CA LYS A 480 -16.24 -56.37 11.71
C LYS A 480 -15.66 -55.46 12.80
N GLN A 481 -16.54 -54.66 13.39
CA GLN A 481 -16.35 -54.02 14.68
C GLN A 481 -16.35 -55.06 15.81
N VAL A 482 -15.40 -55.02 16.76
CA VAL A 482 -15.61 -55.28 18.21
C VAL A 482 -14.52 -54.54 19.00
N LYS A 483 -14.94 -54.07 20.18
CA LYS A 483 -14.29 -53.21 21.18
C LYS A 483 -13.39 -53.97 22.17
N SER A 484 -12.57 -53.19 22.90
CA SER A 484 -12.00 -53.37 24.26
C SER A 484 -10.92 -54.45 24.48
N ALA A 485 -9.86 -54.29 25.31
CA ALA A 485 -9.38 -53.20 26.18
C ALA A 485 -7.96 -53.56 26.73
N MET A 486 -7.12 -52.52 26.94
CA MET A 486 -6.13 -52.27 28.04
C MET A 486 -5.04 -53.31 28.39
N ALA A 487 -3.82 -52.98 28.88
CA ALA A 487 -3.00 -51.78 29.16
C ALA A 487 -1.54 -52.33 29.38
N THR A 488 -0.40 -51.62 29.39
CA THR A 488 0.03 -50.44 30.17
C THR A 488 1.44 -50.00 29.70
N ALA A 489 1.67 -48.69 29.52
CA ALA A 489 2.86 -47.96 30.00
C ALA A 489 2.62 -46.44 29.85
N GLY A 490 3.00 -45.67 30.90
CA GLY A 490 2.64 -44.27 31.25
C GLY A 490 2.63 -43.23 30.13
N GLY A 491 1.76 -42.20 30.12
CA GLY A 491 1.41 -41.25 31.19
C GLY A 491 2.42 -40.08 31.14
N ARG A 492 2.12 -38.79 30.96
CA ARG A 492 0.91 -37.94 31.05
C ARG A 492 1.07 -36.69 30.14
N ARG A 493 -0.07 -36.15 29.69
CA ARG A 493 -0.30 -34.82 29.07
C ARG A 493 -0.03 -33.66 30.07
N PRO A 494 -0.02 -32.34 29.71
CA PRO A 494 -0.80 -31.70 28.62
C PRO A 494 -0.13 -30.54 27.81
N LEU A 495 -0.73 -30.22 26.66
CA LEU A 495 -0.62 -28.95 25.89
C LEU A 495 -1.49 -27.85 26.56
N PRO A 496 -1.43 -26.53 26.22
CA PRO A 496 -0.97 -25.93 24.93
C PRO A 496 -0.22 -24.56 25.02
N ARG A 497 0.46 -24.16 23.92
CA ARG A 497 0.61 -22.77 23.38
C ARG A 497 1.78 -22.68 22.37
N PRO A 498 1.68 -21.90 21.28
CA PRO A 498 2.84 -21.38 20.59
C PRO A 498 2.95 -19.87 20.85
N ALA A 499 4.03 -19.45 21.51
CA ALA A 499 4.46 -18.06 21.54
C ALA A 499 5.98 -18.04 21.73
N GLY A 500 6.70 -17.82 20.64
CA GLY A 500 8.15 -17.63 20.65
C GLY A 500 8.47 -16.17 20.39
N SER A 501 9.01 -15.49 21.40
CA SER A 501 10.16 -14.57 21.28
C SER A 501 10.43 -13.92 22.64
N TYR A 502 11.67 -14.10 23.10
CA TYR A 502 12.39 -13.29 24.09
C TYR A 502 12.01 -11.80 23.98
N VAL A 503 11.79 -11.02 25.06
CA VAL A 503 12.73 -10.60 26.12
C VAL A 503 11.91 -10.07 27.32
N PRO A 504 12.30 -10.28 28.60
CA PRO A 504 11.68 -9.57 29.71
C PRO A 504 12.60 -8.58 30.44
N SER A 505 11.93 -7.50 30.83
CA SER A 505 12.04 -6.75 32.09
C SER A 505 13.12 -5.67 32.22
N CYS A 506 12.59 -4.45 32.26
CA CYS A 506 13.09 -3.35 33.06
C CYS A 506 13.15 -3.75 34.54
N GLU A 507 14.29 -3.51 35.17
CA GLU A 507 14.35 -2.92 36.50
C GLU A 507 15.54 -1.96 36.56
N ALA A 508 15.33 -0.86 37.25
CA ALA A 508 16.24 0.25 37.37
C ALA A 508 17.46 -0.10 38.22
N GLY A 509 18.59 0.55 37.91
CA GLY A 509 19.54 0.93 38.96
C GLY A 509 21.01 0.60 38.72
N ILE A 510 21.77 1.69 38.66
CA ILE A 510 23.11 1.92 39.24
C ILE A 510 24.34 1.49 38.43
N SER A 511 25.22 2.50 38.21
CA SER A 511 26.68 2.45 37.97
C SER A 511 27.09 2.37 36.49
N ASN A 512 28.02 3.16 35.91
CA ASN A 512 29.17 3.85 36.49
C ASN A 512 29.77 4.89 35.51
N THR A 513 30.20 6.02 36.08
CA THR A 513 31.45 6.76 35.84
C THR A 513 32.07 6.86 34.42
N ILE A 514 32.25 8.10 33.94
CA ILE A 514 33.55 8.76 33.70
C ILE A 514 33.27 10.28 33.65
N ARG A 515 33.53 10.96 34.77
CA ARG A 515 34.05 12.33 34.77
C ARG A 515 35.15 12.41 35.79
N SER A 516 36.28 12.82 35.27
CA SER A 516 37.56 13.11 35.89
C SER A 516 37.43 14.17 36.98
N ARG A 517 37.97 13.81 38.16
CA ARG A 517 38.99 14.53 38.95
C ARG A 517 39.01 16.06 38.78
N ASN A 518 38.58 16.77 39.83
CA ASN A 518 39.34 17.85 40.47
C ASN A 518 38.57 18.39 41.70
N LEU A 519 38.93 17.88 42.89
CA LEU A 519 38.70 18.52 44.18
C LEU A 519 40.09 18.76 44.78
N VAL A 520 40.51 20.02 44.92
CA VAL A 520 41.16 20.59 46.12
C VAL A 520 41.16 22.13 45.95
N ARG A 521 40.45 22.86 46.82
CA ARG A 521 40.97 23.95 47.68
C ARG A 521 39.84 24.83 48.22
N GLY A 522 39.73 24.84 49.56
CA GLY A 522 39.67 26.06 50.36
C GLY A 522 38.38 26.88 50.36
N ARG A 523 37.66 26.81 51.49
CA ARG A 523 36.84 27.93 51.97
C ARG A 523 37.74 29.16 52.22
N PRO A 524 37.14 30.35 52.17
CA PRO A 524 37.28 31.27 53.30
C PRO A 524 35.92 31.62 53.90
N GLN A 525 35.93 31.74 55.24
CA GLN A 525 34.93 32.41 56.06
C GLN A 525 35.04 33.94 55.88
N LEU A 526 34.05 34.65 56.44
CA LEU A 526 33.92 36.09 56.79
C LEU A 526 32.75 36.74 56.03
N ALA A 527 31.87 37.55 56.61
CA ALA A 527 31.58 37.91 58.00
C ALA A 527 30.14 38.47 58.01
N LYS A 528 29.41 38.25 59.11
CA LYS A 528 28.14 38.95 59.39
C LYS A 528 28.48 40.40 59.76
N ILE A 529 27.78 41.36 59.17
CA ILE A 529 27.79 42.76 59.62
C ILE A 529 26.52 42.96 60.45
N ASP A 530 26.72 43.06 61.76
CA ASP A 530 25.71 43.56 62.70
C ASP A 530 25.64 45.08 62.55
N VAL A 531 24.44 45.61 62.35
CA VAL A 531 24.16 47.05 62.39
C VAL A 531 23.70 47.38 63.80
N THR A 532 24.61 47.90 64.63
CA THR A 532 24.29 48.58 65.88
C THR A 532 24.05 50.06 65.59
N LYS A 533 22.81 50.52 65.84
CA LYS A 533 22.48 51.95 65.94
C LYS A 533 22.64 52.39 67.40
N HIS A 534 23.52 53.35 67.64
CA HIS A 534 23.45 54.27 68.77
C HIS A 534 23.84 55.66 68.24
N PHE A 535 22.84 56.51 68.02
CA PHE A 535 22.60 57.79 68.70
C PHE A 535 21.21 58.28 68.30
#